data_AF-A0A0J6YYW8-F1
#
_entry.id   AF-A0A0J6YYW8-F1
#
_cell.length_a   1.000
_cell.length_b   1.000
_cell.length_c   1.000
_cell.angle_alpha   90.00
_cell.angle_beta   90.00
_cell.angle_gamma   90.00
#
_symmetry.space_group_name_H-M   'P 1'
#
loop_
_entity.id
_entity.type
_entity.pdbx_description
1 polymer ?
#
loop_
_entity_poly.entity_id
_entity_poly.type
_entity_poly.pdbx_seq_one_letter_code
_entity_poly.pdbx_strand_id
1 'polypeptide(L)'
;MNRSVMTGLCGATAVAALLALAPPAGADTAAFLAGLEPVYTSLTREQLLNAGSISCAILDAGQPAPVAVETLYRQMGIALATGSDIVSAAALNLGC
;
A
#
# COMPACT_ATOMS: atom_id res chain seq x y z
N MET A 1 -2.46 35.61 -2.63
CA MET A 1 -1.12 35.95 -3.14
C MET A 1 -0.08 35.51 -2.12
N ASN A 2 0.94 34.77 -2.58
CA ASN A 2 2.00 34.10 -1.82
C ASN A 2 2.84 34.98 -0.85
N ARG A 3 3.57 34.26 0.02
CA ARG A 3 5.00 34.40 0.43
C ARG A 3 5.24 34.86 1.87
N SER A 4 5.81 33.98 2.70
CA SER A 4 7.16 34.18 3.26
C SER A 4 7.65 32.94 4.03
N VAL A 5 8.75 32.39 3.53
CA VAL A 5 9.67 31.46 4.18
C VAL A 5 10.55 32.27 5.12
N MET A 6 10.73 31.90 6.40
CA MET A 6 11.99 32.09 7.13
C MET A 6 11.94 31.50 8.56
N THR A 7 13.03 30.79 8.91
CA THR A 7 13.66 30.70 10.25
C THR A 7 13.20 29.61 11.23
N GLY A 8 14.12 28.68 11.50
CA GLY A 8 14.08 27.82 12.69
C GLY A 8 15.17 26.75 12.69
N LEU A 9 16.44 27.15 12.78
CA LEU A 9 17.58 26.25 13.01
C LEU A 9 18.03 26.38 14.49
N CYS A 10 17.86 25.32 15.30
CA CYS A 10 18.74 24.86 16.40
C CYS A 10 17.97 24.05 17.45
N GLY A 11 18.27 22.75 17.57
CA GLY A 11 17.86 21.89 18.68
C GLY A 11 18.42 20.48 18.49
N ALA A 12 19.39 20.11 19.33
CA ALA A 12 20.17 18.88 19.22
C ALA A 12 19.40 17.59 19.60
N THR A 13 19.75 16.50 18.90
CA THR A 13 19.74 15.09 19.33
C THR A 13 18.43 14.48 19.84
N ALA A 14 17.62 13.99 18.90
CA ALA A 14 17.11 12.63 18.92
C ALA A 14 16.97 12.18 17.46
N VAL A 15 17.84 11.28 17.00
CA VAL A 15 17.67 10.60 15.70
C VAL A 15 16.58 9.54 15.88
N ALA A 16 15.37 9.97 16.21
CA ALA A 16 14.20 9.18 15.86
C ALA A 16 14.07 9.37 14.36
N ALA A 17 14.69 8.47 13.60
CA ALA A 17 14.38 8.27 12.20
C ALA A 17 12.90 7.86 12.12
N LEU A 18 12.02 8.86 12.26
CA LEU A 18 10.74 8.89 11.59
C LEU A 18 11.14 8.86 10.13
N LEU A 19 11.36 7.65 9.62
CA LEU A 19 11.06 7.33 8.25
C LEU A 19 9.60 7.72 8.11
N ALA A 20 9.37 9.00 7.81
CA ALA A 20 8.22 9.40 7.06
C ALA A 20 8.33 8.57 5.78
N LEU A 21 7.78 7.35 5.82
CA LEU A 21 7.13 6.79 4.67
C LEU A 21 6.05 7.82 4.35
N ALA A 22 6.46 8.90 3.70
CA ALA A 22 5.58 9.55 2.77
C ALA A 22 5.04 8.38 1.95
N PRO A 23 3.71 8.11 1.99
CA PRO A 23 3.14 7.10 1.13
C PRO A 23 3.75 7.34 -0.25
N PRO A 24 4.23 6.30 -0.94
CA PRO A 24 4.97 6.47 -2.18
C PRO A 24 4.18 7.48 -3.00
N ALA A 25 4.83 8.53 -3.50
CA ALA A 25 4.13 9.64 -4.13
C ALA A 25 3.31 9.21 -5.38
N GLY A 26 3.37 7.92 -5.75
CA GLY A 26 2.53 7.24 -6.73
C GLY A 26 1.61 6.13 -6.18
N ALA A 27 1.33 6.06 -4.88
CA ALA A 27 0.24 5.21 -4.37
C ALA A 27 -1.11 5.88 -4.66
N ASP A 28 -1.71 5.49 -5.78
CA ASP A 28 -3.06 5.87 -6.14
C ASP A 28 -4.06 4.87 -5.55
N THR A 29 -4.29 5.03 -4.24
CA THR A 29 -5.24 4.22 -3.47
C THR A 29 -6.67 4.32 -4.03
N ALA A 30 -7.01 5.45 -4.64
CA ALA A 30 -8.31 5.66 -5.26
C ALA A 30 -8.46 4.81 -6.52
N ALA A 31 -7.45 4.77 -7.39
CA ALA A 31 -7.41 3.92 -8.58
C ALA A 31 -7.41 2.43 -8.20
N PHE A 32 -6.63 2.05 -7.18
CA PHE A 32 -6.62 0.68 -6.64
C PHE A 32 -8.03 0.23 -6.21
N LEU A 33 -8.72 1.05 -5.40
CA LEU A 33 -10.06 0.74 -4.92
C LEU A 33 -11.11 0.79 -6.04
N ALA A 34 -11.00 1.73 -6.98
CA ALA A 34 -11.92 1.86 -8.09
C ALA A 34 -11.94 0.61 -9.00
N GLY A 35 -10.80 -0.08 -9.13
CA GLY A 35 -10.73 -1.36 -9.87
C GLY A 35 -11.32 -2.55 -9.12
N LEU A 36 -11.30 -2.53 -7.78
CA LEU A 36 -11.58 -3.70 -6.94
C LEU A 36 -12.96 -3.66 -6.24
N GLU A 37 -13.38 -2.52 -5.70
CA GLU A 37 -14.68 -2.34 -5.02
C GLU A 37 -15.89 -2.79 -5.88
N PRO A 38 -15.98 -2.47 -7.19
CA PRO A 38 -17.13 -2.90 -7.99
C PRO A 38 -17.12 -4.40 -8.32
N VAL A 39 -15.95 -5.05 -8.30
CA VAL A 39 -15.79 -6.47 -8.67
C VAL A 39 -15.91 -7.37 -7.44
N TYR A 40 -15.39 -6.91 -6.30
CA TYR A 40 -15.27 -7.69 -5.07
C TYR A 40 -16.17 -7.12 -3.96
N THR A 41 -17.48 -7.11 -4.19
CA THR A 41 -18.48 -6.56 -3.27
C THR A 41 -18.53 -7.25 -1.90
N SER A 42 -17.98 -8.47 -1.80
CA SER A 42 -17.88 -9.22 -0.55
C SER A 42 -16.73 -8.77 0.35
N LEU A 43 -15.78 -7.99 -0.17
CA LEU A 43 -14.65 -7.44 0.58
C LEU A 43 -14.94 -5.99 0.95
N THR A 44 -14.64 -5.62 2.19
CA THR A 44 -14.74 -4.22 2.59
C THR A 44 -13.56 -3.42 2.01
N ARG A 45 -13.74 -2.11 1.90
CA ARG A 45 -12.65 -1.19 1.54
C ARG A 45 -11.40 -1.41 2.39
N GLU A 46 -11.57 -1.55 3.70
CA GLU A 46 -10.45 -1.78 4.62
C GLU A 46 -9.75 -3.12 4.36
N GLN A 47 -10.49 -4.19 4.04
CA GLN A 47 -9.89 -5.46 3.64
C GLN A 47 -9.09 -5.33 2.35
N LEU A 48 -9.59 -4.60 1.35
CA LEU A 48 -8.88 -4.36 0.09
C LEU A 48 -7.58 -3.58 0.34
N LEU A 49 -7.63 -2.52 1.15
CA LEU A 49 -6.45 -1.73 1.50
C LEU A 49 -5.42 -2.53 2.30
N ASN A 50 -5.89 -3.32 3.28
CA ASN A 50 -5.02 -4.21 4.03
C ASN A 50 -4.35 -5.25 3.11
N ALA A 51 -5.12 -5.83 2.18
CA ALA A 51 -4.61 -6.77 1.20
C ALA A 51 -3.55 -6.15 0.28
N GLY A 52 -3.80 -4.94 -0.21
CA GLY A 52 -2.83 -4.18 -1.01
C GLY A 52 -1.56 -3.85 -0.23
N SER A 53 -1.68 -3.42 1.03
CA SER A 53 -0.54 -3.14 1.90
C SER A 53 0.30 -4.38 2.19
N ILE A 54 -0.32 -5.54 2.47
CA ILE A 54 0.37 -6.82 2.67
C ILE A 54 1.10 -7.21 1.39
N SER A 55 0.45 -7.03 0.24
CA SER A 55 1.04 -7.34 -1.07
C SER A 55 2.30 -6.52 -1.30
N CYS A 56 2.24 -5.20 -1.11
CA CYS A 56 3.42 -4.34 -1.24
C CYS A 56 4.53 -4.73 -0.27
N ALA A 57 4.23 -4.97 1.00
CA ALA A 57 5.24 -5.36 1.98
C ALA A 57 6.01 -6.64 1.59
N ILE A 58 5.32 -7.58 0.93
CA ILE A 58 5.93 -8.82 0.43
C ILE A 58 6.77 -8.56 -0.82
N LEU A 59 6.25 -7.77 -1.77
CA LEU A 59 6.97 -7.42 -3.01
C LEU A 59 8.23 -6.59 -2.71
N ASP A 60 8.15 -5.58 -1.83
CA ASP A 60 9.28 -4.78 -1.36
C ASP A 60 10.34 -5.62 -0.64
N ALA A 61 9.93 -6.72 0.02
CA ALA A 61 10.85 -7.69 0.62
C ALA A 61 11.57 -8.57 -0.43
N GLY A 62 11.33 -8.36 -1.72
CA GLY A 62 11.89 -9.14 -2.82
C GLY A 62 11.27 -10.52 -2.97
N GLN A 63 10.12 -10.77 -2.34
CA GLN A 63 9.39 -12.02 -2.50
C GLN A 63 8.51 -11.97 -3.75
N PRO A 64 8.30 -13.11 -4.43
CA PRO A 64 7.54 -13.13 -5.66
C PRO A 64 6.03 -13.01 -5.39
N ALA A 65 5.29 -12.45 -6.34
CA ALA A 65 3.84 -12.24 -6.25
C ALA A 65 3.02 -13.47 -5.78
N PRO A 66 3.33 -14.73 -6.17
CA PRO A 66 2.60 -15.89 -5.67
C PRO A 66 2.67 -16.07 -4.14
N VAL A 67 3.76 -15.64 -3.50
CA VAL A 67 3.89 -15.65 -2.04
C VAL A 67 2.93 -14.64 -1.41
N ALA A 68 2.75 -13.48 -2.04
CA ALA A 68 1.76 -12.51 -1.60
C ALA A 68 0.34 -13.10 -1.72
N VAL A 69 -0.02 -13.66 -2.87
CA VAL A 69 -1.33 -14.30 -3.10
C VAL A 69 -1.63 -15.39 -2.06
N GLU A 70 -0.66 -16.28 -1.80
CA GLU A 70 -0.82 -17.33 -0.79
C GLU A 70 -0.99 -16.74 0.61
N THR A 71 -0.27 -15.65 0.93
CA THR A 71 -0.42 -14.95 2.20
C THR A 71 -1.82 -14.35 2.36
N LEU A 72 -2.38 -13.71 1.32
CA LEU A 72 -3.75 -13.18 1.37
C LEU A 72 -4.78 -14.29 1.58
N TYR A 73 -4.58 -15.44 0.94
CA TYR A 73 -5.43 -16.61 1.14
C TYR A 73 -5.36 -17.15 2.57
N ARG A 74 -4.15 -17.32 3.12
CA ARG A 74 -3.93 -17.88 4.47
C ARG A 74 -4.40 -16.94 5.58
N GLN A 75 -4.13 -15.64 5.46
CA GLN A 75 -4.39 -14.68 6.54
C GLN A 75 -5.79 -14.07 6.50
N MET A 76 -6.36 -13.89 5.30
CA MET A 76 -7.66 -13.21 5.14
C MET A 76 -8.74 -14.08 4.50
N GLY A 77 -8.41 -15.30 4.07
CA GLY A 77 -9.35 -16.17 3.37
C GLY A 77 -9.71 -15.68 1.96
N ILE A 78 -8.92 -14.77 1.37
CA ILE A 78 -9.16 -14.26 0.02
C ILE A 78 -8.83 -15.36 -1.00
N ALA A 79 -9.77 -15.66 -1.90
CA ALA A 79 -9.58 -16.67 -2.93
C ALA A 79 -8.34 -16.37 -3.79
N LEU A 80 -7.60 -17.39 -4.21
CA LEU A 80 -6.32 -17.23 -4.94
C LEU A 80 -6.45 -16.36 -6.20
N ALA A 81 -7.55 -16.51 -6.95
CA ALA A 81 -7.83 -15.69 -8.13
C ALA A 81 -8.00 -14.20 -7.78
N THR A 82 -8.79 -13.90 -6.74
CA THR A 82 -8.96 -12.54 -6.21
C THR A 82 -7.65 -11.99 -5.65
N GLY A 83 -6.87 -12.82 -4.95
CA GLY A 83 -5.57 -12.43 -4.42
C GLY A 83 -4.59 -12.05 -5.53
N SER A 84 -4.57 -12.79 -6.64
CA SER A 84 -3.74 -12.47 -7.81
C SER A 84 -4.10 -11.14 -8.44
N ASP A 85 -5.39 -10.82 -8.51
CA ASP A 85 -5.88 -9.55 -9.05
C ASP A 85 -5.48 -8.38 -8.13
N ILE A 86 -5.68 -8.55 -6.81
CA ILE A 86 -5.28 -7.56 -5.79
C ILE A 86 -3.77 -7.31 -5.83
N VAL A 87 -2.93 -8.35 -5.88
CA VAL A 87 -1.47 -8.20 -5.91
C VAL A 87 -1.04 -7.46 -7.18
N SER A 88 -1.67 -7.75 -8.32
CA SER A 88 -1.38 -7.06 -9.58
C SER A 88 -1.82 -5.59 -9.53
N ALA A 89 -3.02 -5.32 -9.01
CA ALA A 89 -3.52 -3.97 -8.82
C ALA A 89 -2.68 -3.18 -7.80
N ALA A 90 -2.17 -3.83 -6.75
CA ALA A 90 -1.28 -3.23 -5.77
C ALA A 90 0.05 -2.83 -6.42
N ALA A 91 0.68 -3.72 -7.18
CA ALA A 91 1.92 -3.39 -7.88
C ALA A 91 1.73 -2.21 -8.86
N LEU A 92 0.64 -2.22 -9.63
CA LEU A 92 0.38 -1.20 -10.64
C LEU A 92 -0.02 0.16 -10.05
N ASN A 93 -0.87 0.19 -9.02
CA ASN A 93 -1.48 1.42 -8.52
C ASN A 93 -0.86 1.92 -7.21
N LEU A 94 -0.29 1.04 -6.38
CA LEU A 94 0.33 1.41 -5.10
C LEU A 94 1.85 1.65 -5.24
N GLY A 95 2.44 1.25 -6.36
CA GLY A 95 3.85 1.53 -6.68
C GLY A 95 4.84 0.64 -5.94
N CYS A 96 4.41 -0.57 -5.60
CA CYS A 96 5.26 -1.69 -5.23
C CYS A 96 5.44 -2.63 -6.45
#